data_AF-A0A0M3UCY7-F1
#
_entry.id   AF-A0A0M3UCY7-F1
#
_cell.length_a   1.000
_cell.length_b   1.000
_cell.length_c   1.000
_cell.angle_alpha   90.00
_cell.angle_beta   90.00
_cell.angle_gamma   90.00
#
_symmetry.space_group_name_H-M   'P 1'
#
loop_
_entity.id
_entity.type
_entity.pdbx_description
1 polymer ?
#
loop_
_entity_poly.entity_id
_entity_poly.type
_entity_poly.pdbx_seq_one_letter_code
_entity_poly.pdbx_strand_id
1 'polypeptide(L)'
;MKVTTLITTADDCPNKWDCPSVHDLDVDPERRYVVSKQATAAEHAMFRDLLEAGDIVGWLPAGFLDERNALFDRTRHVAGEVLDPARRYVITSAVRDPRVLAHFGDLISRNEQLGTVPVRDLAVIA
;
A
#
# COMPACT_ATOMS: atom_id res chain seq x y z
N MET A 1 -16.88 4.40 -12.46
CA MET A 1 -15.50 4.30 -11.98
C MET A 1 -14.99 2.93 -12.37
N LYS A 2 -13.89 2.91 -13.12
CA LYS A 2 -13.22 1.71 -13.56
C LYS A 2 -11.93 1.56 -12.75
N VAL A 3 -11.75 0.42 -12.09
CA VAL A 3 -10.51 0.06 -11.41
C VAL A 3 -9.66 -0.80 -12.35
N THR A 4 -8.39 -0.45 -12.50
CA THR A 4 -7.42 -1.21 -13.29
C THR A 4 -6.26 -1.61 -12.39
N THR A 5 -6.06 -2.91 -12.18
CA THR A 5 -4.89 -3.43 -11.46
C THR A 5 -3.65 -3.29 -12.33
N LEU A 6 -2.63 -2.60 -11.82
CA LEU A 6 -1.35 -2.39 -12.50
C LEU A 6 -0.31 -3.45 -12.12
N ILE A 7 -0.28 -3.81 -10.83
CA ILE A 7 0.60 -4.85 -10.29
C ILE A 7 -0.12 -5.55 -9.14
N THR A 8 0.12 -6.85 -9.00
CA THR A 8 -0.41 -7.68 -7.93
C THR A 8 0.52 -8.85 -7.70
N THR A 9 0.59 -9.37 -6.48
CA THR A 9 1.29 -10.64 -6.20
C THR A 9 0.49 -11.87 -6.65
N ALA A 10 -0.69 -11.71 -7.26
CA ALA A 10 -1.67 -12.78 -7.46
C ALA A 10 -1.28 -13.98 -8.35
N ASP A 11 -0.08 -14.05 -8.93
CA ASP A 11 0.37 -15.26 -9.65
C ASP A 11 0.60 -16.46 -8.70
N ASP A 12 0.74 -16.24 -7.39
CA ASP A 12 0.90 -17.26 -6.34
C ASP A 12 -0.16 -17.21 -5.22
N CYS A 13 -1.15 -16.32 -5.33
CA CYS A 13 -2.20 -16.19 -4.33
C CYS A 13 -3.34 -17.20 -4.56
N PRO A 14 -3.74 -17.99 -3.54
CA PRO A 14 -4.89 -18.90 -3.63
C PRO A 14 -6.22 -18.18 -3.90
N ASN A 15 -6.31 -16.89 -3.58
CA ASN A 15 -7.44 -16.00 -3.87
C ASN A 15 -6.89 -14.67 -4.40
N LYS A 16 -7.40 -14.22 -5.55
CA LYS A 16 -7.11 -12.92 -6.20
C LYS A 16 -7.34 -11.66 -5.35
N TRP A 17 -7.75 -11.83 -4.09
CA TRP A 17 -8.17 -10.82 -3.14
C TRP A 17 -7.29 -10.75 -1.88
N ASP A 18 -6.19 -11.51 -1.82
CA ASP A 18 -5.26 -11.56 -0.66
C ASP A 18 -3.85 -11.01 -0.98
N CYS A 19 -3.77 -10.14 -1.98
CA CYS A 19 -2.53 -9.81 -2.67
C CYS A 19 -2.29 -8.31 -2.64
N PRO A 20 -1.21 -7.85 -1.99
CA PRO A 20 -0.72 -6.50 -2.15
C PRO A 20 -0.71 -6.12 -3.63
N SER A 21 -1.29 -4.97 -3.93
CA SER A 21 -1.60 -4.60 -5.30
C SER A 21 -1.67 -3.09 -5.47
N VAL A 22 -1.43 -2.63 -6.69
CA VAL A 22 -1.54 -1.22 -7.08
C VAL A 22 -2.60 -1.11 -8.16
N HIS A 23 -3.45 -0.09 -8.01
CA HIS A 23 -4.59 0.13 -8.89
C HIS A 23 -4.63 1.58 -9.38
N ASP A 24 -5.16 1.73 -10.58
CA ASP A 24 -5.51 3.00 -11.20
C ASP A 24 -7.03 3.15 -11.29
N LEU A 25 -7.51 4.38 -11.10
CA LEU A 25 -8.91 4.76 -11.18
C LEU A 25 -9.08 5.84 -12.25
N ASP A 26 -10.01 5.61 -13.18
CA ASP A 26 -10.32 6.54 -14.27
C ASP A 26 -10.77 7.95 -13.81
N VAL A 27 -11.29 8.06 -12.59
CA VAL A 27 -11.76 9.31 -11.99
C VAL A 27 -10.67 10.11 -11.27
N ASP A 28 -9.48 9.54 -11.08
CA ASP A 28 -8.39 10.15 -10.30
C ASP A 28 -7.02 9.80 -10.90
N PRO A 29 -6.68 10.39 -12.07
CA PRO A 29 -5.48 10.03 -12.82
C PRO A 29 -4.18 10.48 -12.15
N GLU A 30 -4.24 11.33 -11.13
CA GLU A 30 -3.06 11.82 -10.40
C GLU A 30 -2.66 10.92 -9.23
N ARG A 31 -3.49 9.92 -8.90
CA ARG A 31 -3.26 9.02 -7.78
C ARG A 31 -3.18 7.58 -8.18
N ARG A 32 -2.51 6.82 -7.32
CA ARG A 32 -2.52 5.36 -7.32
C ARG A 32 -3.05 4.87 -5.99
N TYR A 33 -3.70 3.73 -6.06
CA TYR A 33 -4.38 3.10 -4.94
C TYR A 33 -3.62 1.83 -4.58
N VAL A 34 -3.06 1.81 -3.38
CA VAL A 34 -2.18 0.74 -2.92
C VAL A 34 -2.93 -0.07 -1.87
N VAL A 35 -3.21 -1.32 -2.21
CA VAL A 35 -3.61 -2.32 -1.23
C VAL A 35 -2.33 -2.89 -0.63
N SER A 36 -2.17 -2.69 0.68
CA SER A 36 -1.03 -3.19 1.45
C SER A 36 -1.54 -4.02 2.62
N LYS A 37 -0.70 -4.88 3.18
CA LYS A 37 -1.05 -5.58 4.42
C LYS A 37 -0.99 -4.60 5.58
N GLN A 38 -1.92 -4.75 6.51
CA GLN A 38 -2.02 -3.90 7.69
C GLN A 38 -0.81 -4.13 8.59
N ALA A 39 -0.16 -3.04 9.02
CA ALA A 39 0.86 -3.12 10.06
C ALA A 39 0.20 -3.42 11.41
N THR A 40 0.85 -4.27 12.22
CA THR A 40 0.46 -4.50 13.61
C THR A 40 0.59 -3.22 14.44
N ALA A 41 -0.05 -3.18 15.60
CA ALA A 41 0.08 -2.04 16.51
C ALA A 41 1.55 -1.77 16.93
N ALA A 42 2.37 -2.81 17.07
CA ALA A 42 3.79 -2.69 17.41
C ALA A 42 4.59 -2.11 16.24
N GLU A 43 4.39 -2.61 15.03
CA GLU A 43 5.03 -2.05 13.82
C GLU A 43 4.59 -0.60 13.61
N HIS A 44 3.28 -0.31 13.73
CA HIS A 44 2.75 1.04 13.61
C HIS A 44 3.41 2.02 14.58
N ALA A 45 3.70 1.60 15.81
CA ALA A 45 4.36 2.45 16.80
C ALA A 45 5.75 2.93 16.35
N MET A 46 6.47 2.15 15.54
CA MET A 46 7.79 2.50 15.01
C MET A 46 7.76 3.68 14.03
N PHE A 47 6.62 3.91 13.37
CA PHE A 47 6.45 4.95 12.35
C PHE A 47 5.74 6.20 12.87
N ARG A 48 5.39 6.25 14.16
CA ARG A 48 4.51 7.28 14.74
C ARG A 48 4.98 8.70 14.43
N ASP A 49 6.27 8.98 14.55
CA ASP A 49 6.83 10.32 14.36
C ASP A 49 6.90 10.73 12.88
N LEU A 50 6.68 9.80 11.97
CA LEU A 50 6.63 10.03 10.53
C LEU A 50 5.21 10.21 10.01
N LEU A 51 4.19 9.81 10.76
CA LEU A 51 2.80 9.81 10.30
C LEU A 51 2.19 11.21 10.40
N GLU A 52 1.65 11.69 9.28
CA GLU A 52 0.85 12.90 9.25
C GLU A 52 -0.64 12.60 9.48
N ALA A 53 -1.44 13.63 9.69
CA ALA A 53 -2.86 13.48 9.91
C ALA A 53 -3.55 12.83 8.70
N GLY A 54 -4.08 11.62 8.89
CA GLY A 54 -4.75 10.86 7.84
C GLY A 54 -3.84 9.90 7.08
N ASP A 55 -2.57 9.78 7.46
CA ASP A 55 -1.72 8.70 6.99
C ASP A 55 -2.06 7.37 7.68
N ILE A 56 -1.76 6.30 6.96
CA ILE A 56 -1.78 4.92 7.43
C ILE A 56 -0.47 4.25 7.04
N VAL A 57 -0.04 3.30 7.86
CA VAL A 57 1.14 2.49 7.59
C VAL A 57 0.75 1.04 7.34
N GLY A 58 1.27 0.49 6.25
CA GLY A 58 1.11 -0.89 5.88
C GLY A 58 2.44 -1.45 5.40
N TRP A 59 2.42 -2.66 4.85
CA TRP A 59 3.60 -3.26 4.26
C TRP A 59 3.30 -4.03 2.97
N LEU A 60 4.33 -4.09 2.13
CA LEU A 60 4.39 -4.84 0.89
C LEU A 60 5.49 -5.92 1.03
N PRO A 61 5.38 -7.06 0.34
CA PRO A 61 6.42 -8.08 0.36
C PRO A 61 7.68 -7.57 -0.35
N ALA A 62 8.85 -8.03 0.08
CA ALA A 62 10.09 -7.76 -0.63
C ALA A 62 10.00 -8.22 -2.11
N GLY A 63 10.57 -7.42 -3.02
CA GLY A 63 10.51 -7.69 -4.46
C GLY A 63 9.22 -7.27 -5.16
N PHE A 64 8.19 -6.82 -4.43
CA PHE A 64 6.95 -6.33 -5.04
C PHE A 64 7.16 -5.05 -5.86
N LEU A 65 8.04 -4.14 -5.41
CA LEU A 65 8.49 -2.96 -6.14
C LEU A 65 10.03 -2.90 -6.05
N ASP A 66 10.66 -2.18 -6.97
CA ASP A 66 12.09 -1.83 -6.86
C ASP A 66 12.35 -1.13 -5.51
N GLU A 67 13.39 -1.53 -4.79
CA GLU A 67 13.68 -1.00 -3.45
C GLU A 67 14.00 0.51 -3.43
N ARG A 68 14.35 1.06 -4.60
CA ARG A 68 14.58 2.50 -4.82
C ARG A 68 13.30 3.25 -5.15
N ASN A 69 12.14 2.57 -5.17
CA ASN A 69 10.86 3.23 -5.39
C ASN A 69 10.60 4.27 -4.29
N ALA A 70 10.13 5.46 -4.69
CA ALA A 70 9.92 6.60 -3.82
C ALA A 70 8.89 6.33 -2.72
N LEU A 71 7.98 5.37 -2.92
CA LEU A 71 7.02 4.90 -1.92
C LEU A 71 7.70 4.47 -0.60
N PHE A 72 8.94 3.99 -0.67
CA PHE A 72 9.70 3.52 0.49
C PHE A 72 10.56 4.61 1.15
N ASP A 73 10.69 5.81 0.56
CA ASP A 73 11.66 6.81 1.02
C ASP A 73 11.39 7.25 2.46
N ARG A 74 10.11 7.43 2.83
CA ARG A 74 9.71 7.82 4.20
C ARG A 74 10.05 6.77 5.26
N THR A 75 10.11 5.50 4.87
CA THR A 75 10.25 4.37 5.80
C THR A 75 11.64 3.73 5.76
N ARG A 76 12.46 4.04 4.75
CA ARG A 76 13.74 3.37 4.44
C ARG A 76 14.73 3.32 5.60
N HIS A 77 14.73 4.33 6.47
CA HIS A 77 15.68 4.43 7.58
C HIS A 77 15.09 4.03 8.94
N VAL A 78 13.85 3.57 8.97
CA VAL A 78 13.23 3.08 10.21
C VAL A 78 13.72 1.66 10.48
N ALA A 79 14.30 1.45 11.65
CA ALA A 79 14.77 0.15 12.11
C ALA A 79 14.20 -0.17 13.49
N GLY A 80 13.98 -1.45 13.78
CA GLY A 80 13.54 -1.93 15.08
C GLY A 80 13.36 -3.44 15.09
N GLU A 81 13.51 -4.05 16.26
CA GLU A 81 13.44 -5.52 16.42
C GLU A 81 12.07 -6.11 16.06
N VAL A 82 11.01 -5.28 16.10
CA VAL A 82 9.64 -5.67 15.73
C VAL A 82 9.39 -5.61 14.22
N LEU A 83 10.29 -5.01 13.44
CA LEU A 83 10.14 -4.88 11.99
C LEU A 83 10.72 -6.11 11.30
N ASP A 84 9.94 -6.69 10.39
CA ASP A 84 10.34 -7.88 9.63
C ASP A 84 11.19 -7.47 8.41
N PRO A 85 12.42 -7.99 8.26
CA PRO A 85 13.31 -7.63 7.16
C PRO A 85 12.80 -8.08 5.78
N ALA A 86 11.87 -9.04 5.71
CA ALA A 86 11.24 -9.47 4.47
C ALA A 86 10.11 -8.54 4.01
N ARG A 87 9.75 -7.54 4.82
CA ARG A 87 8.70 -6.56 4.52
C ARG A 87 9.29 -5.25 4.05
N ARG A 88 8.51 -4.51 3.28
CA ARG A 88 8.77 -3.12 2.91
C ARG A 88 7.60 -2.28 3.40
N TYR A 89 7.81 -1.52 4.47
CA TYR A 89 6.77 -0.69 5.06
C TYR A 89 6.52 0.54 4.20
N VAL A 90 5.27 0.94 4.09
CA VAL A 90 4.83 2.08 3.28
C VAL A 90 3.89 2.95 4.09
N ILE A 91 4.08 4.26 4.00
CA ILE A 91 3.15 5.24 4.54
C ILE A 91 2.36 5.82 3.36
N THR A 92 1.04 5.76 3.45
CA THR A 92 0.12 6.19 2.40
C THR A 92 -1.01 7.00 3.01
N SER A 93 -1.65 7.86 2.22
CA SER A 93 -2.83 8.58 2.72
C SER A 93 -4.03 7.64 2.77
N ALA A 94 -4.78 7.66 3.87
CA ALA A 94 -5.99 6.85 4.00
C ALA A 94 -7.05 7.26 2.97
N VAL A 95 -7.65 6.28 2.31
CA VAL A 95 -8.80 6.52 1.44
C VAL A 95 -10.07 6.62 2.29
N ARG A 96 -10.73 7.78 2.23
CA ARG A 96 -11.96 8.06 3.01
C ARG A 96 -13.21 8.23 2.14
N ASP A 97 -13.06 8.36 0.82
CA ASP A 97 -14.21 8.48 -0.07
C ASP A 97 -14.98 7.14 -0.10
N PRO A 98 -16.24 7.10 0.37
CA PRO A 98 -17.01 5.86 0.43
C PRO A 98 -17.27 5.27 -0.96
N ARG A 99 -17.28 6.08 -2.01
CA ARG A 99 -17.46 5.61 -3.39
C ARG A 99 -16.24 4.81 -3.83
N VAL A 100 -15.04 5.30 -3.53
CA VAL A 100 -13.79 4.58 -3.82
C VAL A 100 -13.73 3.31 -2.98
N LEU A 101 -13.99 3.41 -1.67
CA LEU A 101 -13.98 2.24 -0.77
C LEU A 101 -14.92 1.13 -1.23
N ALA A 102 -16.11 1.45 -1.76
CA ALA A 102 -17.04 0.46 -2.28
C ALA A 102 -16.48 -0.33 -3.48
N HIS A 103 -15.65 0.29 -4.33
CA HIS A 103 -15.02 -0.41 -5.46
C HIS A 103 -13.87 -1.32 -5.04
N PHE A 104 -13.23 -1.03 -3.91
CA PHE A 104 -12.19 -1.87 -3.33
C PHE A 104 -12.70 -2.83 -2.27
N GLY A 105 -13.98 -2.77 -1.89
CA GLY A 105 -14.55 -3.60 -0.83
C GLY A 105 -14.36 -5.09 -1.08
N ASP A 106 -14.45 -5.52 -2.34
CA ASP A 106 -14.19 -6.90 -2.74
C ASP A 106 -12.69 -7.21 -2.89
N LEU A 107 -11.85 -6.18 -3.05
CA LEU A 107 -10.39 -6.27 -3.25
C LEU A 107 -9.59 -6.35 -1.95
N ILE A 108 -10.15 -5.88 -0.83
CA ILE A 108 -9.47 -5.77 0.46
C ILE A 108 -9.89 -6.94 1.36
N SER A 109 -8.94 -7.79 1.73
CA SER A 109 -9.20 -8.87 2.67
C SER A 109 -9.04 -8.48 4.14
N ARG A 110 -9.32 -9.44 5.04
CA ARG A 110 -9.05 -9.27 6.48
C ARG A 110 -7.54 -9.18 6.65
N ASN A 111 -7.06 -8.06 7.19
CA ASN A 111 -5.64 -7.67 7.34
C ASN A 111 -5.02 -6.92 6.16
N GLU A 112 -5.84 -6.39 5.27
CA GLU A 112 -5.41 -5.42 4.27
C GLU A 112 -5.95 -4.03 4.56
N GLN A 113 -5.29 -3.04 3.96
CA GLN A 113 -5.74 -1.66 3.99
C GLN A 113 -5.52 -1.00 2.63
N LEU A 114 -6.36 -0.03 2.34
CA LEU A 114 -6.28 0.79 1.13
C LEU A 114 -5.72 2.17 1.46
N GLY A 115 -4.56 2.45 0.87
CA GLY A 115 -3.96 3.76 0.86
C GLY A 115 -3.91 4.35 -0.53
N THR A 116 -3.58 5.63 -0.60
CA THR A 116 -3.34 6.32 -1.87
C THR A 116 -2.05 7.13 -1.84
N VAL A 117 -1.40 7.22 -3.00
CA VAL A 117 -0.18 7.99 -3.24
C VAL A 117 -0.24 8.71 -4.58
N PRO A 118 0.48 9.83 -4.77
CA PRO A 118 0.65 10.45 -6.07
C PRO A 118 1.32 9.51 -7.07
N VAL A 119 0.92 9.59 -8.35
CA VAL A 119 1.54 8.79 -9.43
C VAL A 119 3.06 8.98 -9.49
N ARG A 120 3.54 10.20 -9.28
CA ARG A 120 4.99 10.52 -9.29
C ARG A 120 5.79 9.77 -8.22
N ASP A 121 5.14 9.39 -7.12
CA ASP A 121 5.77 8.70 -5.99
C ASP A 121 5.72 7.18 -6.19
N LEU A 122 5.09 6.72 -7.27
CA LEU A 122 4.94 5.32 -7.62
C LEU A 122 5.31 5.08 -9.08
N ALA A 123 6.60 4.86 -9.32
CA ALA A 123 7.07 4.30 -10.58
C ALA A 123 6.73 2.80 -10.61
N VAL A 124 5.52 2.46 -11.07
CA VAL A 124 5.20 1.07 -11.44
C VAL A 124 5.99 0.81 -12.72
N ILE A 125 7.01 -0.04 -12.65
CA ILE A 125 7.72 -0.49 -13.87
C ILE A 125 6.72 -1.39 -14.60
N ALA A 126 6.25 -0.92 -15.77
CA ALA A 126 5.46 -1.73 -16.70
C ALA A 126 6.37 -2.68 -17.49
#